data_AF-A0A9E4EM11-F1
#
_entry.id   AF-A0A9E4EM11-F1
#
_cell.length_a   1.000
_cell.length_b   1.000
_cell.length_c   1.000
_cell.angle_alpha   90.00
_cell.angle_beta   90.00
_cell.angle_gamma   90.00
#
_symmetry.space_group_name_H-M   'P 1'
#
loop_
_entity.id
_entity.type
_entity.pdbx_description
1 polymer ?
#
loop_
_entity_poly.entity_id
_entity_poly.type
_entity_poly.pdbx_seq_one_letter_code
_entity_poly.pdbx_strand_id
1 'polypeptide(L)'
;MNLDEFRDLKDGWLEGEGVAPSLDGLDWLAATFDRHFPNDLPLPYLYPTPEGGVQAEWSLSANEISLEVDLVTRQGAWHQLDMNTNADGARKLNLDDVKDWTWVVAEIRKIVEGAMV
;
A
#
# COMPACT_ATOMS: atom_id res chain seq x y z
N MET A 1 -9.73 1.69 6.89
CA MET A 1 -9.42 1.83 5.44
C MET A 1 -10.71 1.67 4.63
N ASN A 2 -10.92 2.36 3.49
CA ASN A 2 -12.10 2.13 2.64
C ASN A 2 -11.70 1.51 1.28
N LEU A 3 -12.23 0.33 0.97
CA LEU A 3 -12.00 -0.43 -0.28
C LEU A 3 -13.32 -0.74 -1.01
N ASP A 4 -14.44 -0.16 -0.58
CA ASP A 4 -15.78 -0.54 -1.06
C ASP A 4 -15.94 -0.32 -2.57
N GLU A 5 -15.39 0.78 -3.08
CA GLU A 5 -15.43 1.12 -4.51
C GLU A 5 -14.72 0.07 -5.39
N PHE A 6 -13.76 -0.68 -4.84
CA PHE A 6 -13.02 -1.68 -5.61
C PHE A 6 -13.82 -2.97 -5.79
N ARG A 7 -14.78 -3.22 -4.89
CA ARG A 7 -15.63 -4.43 -4.91
C ARG A 7 -16.60 -4.43 -6.09
N ASP A 8 -16.89 -3.25 -6.63
CA ASP A 8 -17.80 -3.07 -7.77
C ASP A 8 -17.09 -3.16 -9.13
N LEU A 9 -15.76 -3.23 -9.14
CA LEU A 9 -14.97 -3.39 -10.36
C LEU A 9 -15.25 -4.75 -11.01
N LYS A 10 -15.19 -4.76 -12.33
CA LYS A 10 -15.35 -5.95 -13.16
C LYS A 10 -14.16 -6.05 -14.10
N ASP A 11 -13.84 -7.25 -14.53
CA ASP A 11 -12.81 -7.45 -15.56
C ASP A 11 -13.11 -6.57 -16.79
N GLY A 12 -12.06 -5.94 -17.30
CA GLY A 12 -12.11 -4.91 -18.34
C GLY A 12 -12.34 -3.48 -17.86
N TRP A 13 -12.31 -3.20 -16.55
CA TRP A 13 -12.58 -1.86 -16.00
C TRP A 13 -11.61 -0.78 -16.48
N LEU A 14 -10.38 -1.15 -16.81
CA LEU A 14 -9.36 -0.26 -17.36
C LEU A 14 -9.22 -0.50 -18.86
N GLU A 15 -9.92 0.31 -19.65
CA GLU A 15 -9.87 0.30 -21.12
C GLU A 15 -10.08 -1.07 -21.78
N GLY A 16 -10.76 -2.00 -21.09
CA GLY A 16 -11.00 -3.37 -21.56
C GLY A 16 -9.99 -4.42 -21.09
N GLU A 17 -8.93 -4.04 -20.37
CA GLU A 17 -7.84 -4.95 -19.95
C GLU A 17 -7.82 -5.23 -18.44
N GLY A 18 -8.15 -4.25 -17.59
CA GLY A 18 -7.95 -4.35 -16.13
C GLY A 18 -8.70 -5.50 -15.44
N VAL A 19 -8.03 -6.21 -14.55
CA VAL A 19 -8.59 -7.33 -13.77
C VAL A 19 -9.25 -6.79 -12.50
N ALA A 20 -10.43 -7.30 -12.17
CA ALA A 20 -11.09 -6.93 -10.92
C ALA A 20 -10.36 -7.55 -9.71
N PRO A 21 -10.10 -6.77 -8.64
CA PRO A 21 -9.51 -7.31 -7.42
C PRO A 21 -10.40 -8.39 -6.77
N SER A 22 -9.80 -9.45 -6.23
CA SER A 22 -10.56 -10.51 -5.56
C SER A 22 -11.20 -9.99 -4.26
N LEU A 23 -12.47 -10.31 -4.03
CA LEU A 23 -13.19 -9.90 -2.82
C LEU A 23 -12.53 -10.43 -1.54
N ASP A 24 -12.15 -11.71 -1.53
CA ASP A 24 -11.44 -12.32 -0.39
C ASP A 24 -10.09 -11.64 -0.13
N GLY A 25 -9.39 -11.23 -1.18
CA GLY A 25 -8.14 -10.49 -1.09
C GLY A 25 -8.33 -9.08 -0.53
N LEU A 26 -9.37 -8.37 -0.96
CA LEU A 26 -9.71 -7.04 -0.41
C LEU A 26 -10.08 -7.15 1.08
N ASP A 27 -10.86 -8.15 1.46
CA ASP A 27 -11.23 -8.42 2.86
C ASP A 27 -9.98 -8.74 3.70
N TRP A 28 -9.07 -9.56 3.17
CA TRP A 28 -7.79 -9.83 3.79
C TRP A 28 -6.94 -8.57 3.96
N LEU A 29 -6.84 -7.73 2.93
CA LEU A 29 -6.02 -6.52 2.97
C LEU A 29 -6.52 -5.54 4.03
N ALA A 30 -7.85 -5.29 4.05
CA ALA A 30 -8.48 -4.43 5.05
C ALA A 30 -8.21 -4.93 6.48
N ALA A 31 -8.45 -6.22 6.73
CA ALA A 31 -8.22 -6.83 8.05
C ALA A 31 -6.75 -6.79 8.48
N THR A 32 -5.82 -6.93 7.52
CA THR A 32 -4.37 -6.91 7.78
C THR A 32 -3.91 -5.51 8.14
N PHE A 33 -4.36 -4.48 7.43
CA PHE A 33 -4.10 -3.09 7.79
C PHE A 33 -4.70 -2.73 9.15
N ASP A 34 -5.97 -3.07 9.40
CA ASP A 34 -6.61 -2.77 10.69
C ASP A 34 -5.90 -3.44 11.88
N ARG A 35 -5.28 -4.60 11.66
CA ARG A 35 -4.53 -5.33 12.69
C ARG A 35 -3.14 -4.75 12.94
N HIS A 36 -2.43 -4.35 11.88
CA HIS A 36 -0.99 -4.10 11.94
C HIS A 36 -0.60 -2.63 11.74
N PHE A 37 -1.43 -1.83 11.09
CA PHE A 37 -1.15 -0.43 10.82
C PHE A 37 -1.83 0.45 11.88
N PRO A 38 -1.10 1.29 12.61
CA PRO A 38 -1.64 2.01 13.76
C PRO A 38 -2.43 3.25 13.32
N ASN A 39 -3.48 3.57 14.09
CA ASN A 39 -4.41 4.67 13.78
C ASN A 39 -3.81 6.08 13.97
N ASP A 40 -2.62 6.20 14.56
CA ASP A 40 -1.91 7.48 14.73
C ASP A 40 -1.07 7.86 13.50
N LEU A 41 -0.88 6.94 12.55
CA LEU A 41 -0.15 7.20 11.31
C LEU A 41 -1.10 7.54 10.15
N PRO A 42 -0.65 8.35 9.17
CA PRO A 42 -1.44 8.68 8.01
C PRO A 42 -1.75 7.43 7.19
N LEU A 43 -3.02 7.27 6.82
CA LEU A 43 -3.45 6.22 5.91
C LEU A 43 -3.04 6.55 4.47
N PRO A 44 -2.74 5.52 3.64
CA PRO A 44 -2.46 5.72 2.24
C PRO A 44 -3.73 6.08 1.45
N TYR A 45 -3.54 6.71 0.30
CA TYR A 45 -4.51 6.62 -0.80
C TYR A 45 -4.41 5.24 -1.44
N LEU A 46 -5.52 4.73 -1.93
CA LEU A 46 -5.59 3.38 -2.48
C LEU A 46 -6.10 3.43 -3.91
N TYR A 47 -5.51 2.60 -4.76
CA TYR A 47 -5.89 2.45 -6.15
C TYR A 47 -5.89 0.96 -6.54
N PRO A 48 -6.85 0.48 -7.34
CA PRO A 48 -6.76 -0.84 -7.95
C PRO A 48 -5.62 -0.86 -8.98
N THR A 49 -4.90 -1.97 -9.11
CA THR A 49 -3.92 -2.16 -10.19
C THR A 49 -4.56 -2.89 -11.38
N PRO A 50 -4.06 -2.70 -12.61
CA PRO A 50 -4.53 -3.43 -13.79
C PRO A 50 -4.49 -4.96 -13.62
N GLU A 51 -3.57 -5.46 -12.78
CA GLU A 51 -3.34 -6.88 -12.52
C GLU A 51 -4.29 -7.46 -11.46
N GLY A 52 -5.21 -6.66 -10.90
CA GLY A 52 -6.16 -7.08 -9.86
C GLY A 52 -5.60 -6.99 -8.44
N GLY A 53 -4.50 -6.26 -8.26
CA GLY A 53 -3.92 -5.92 -6.97
C GLY A 53 -4.43 -4.59 -6.42
N VAL A 54 -3.74 -4.07 -5.40
CA VAL A 54 -3.98 -2.75 -4.81
C VAL A 54 -2.66 -2.01 -4.66
N GLN A 55 -2.61 -0.76 -5.11
CA GLN A 55 -1.52 0.16 -4.84
C GLN A 55 -1.91 1.10 -3.69
N ALA A 56 -1.09 1.13 -2.65
CA ALA A 56 -1.18 2.06 -1.54
C ALA A 56 -0.12 3.15 -1.67
N GLU A 57 -0.51 4.42 -1.60
CA GLU A 57 0.39 5.55 -1.79
C GLU A 57 0.35 6.52 -0.61
N TRP A 58 1.53 6.95 -0.18
CA TRP A 58 1.69 8.04 0.77
C TRP A 58 2.56 9.13 0.17
N SER A 59 2.07 10.37 0.19
CA SER A 59 2.88 11.57 -0.04
C SER A 59 3.10 12.26 1.30
N LEU A 60 4.27 12.08 1.88
CA LEU A 60 4.62 12.57 3.22
C LEU A 60 5.80 13.54 3.12
N SER A 61 5.49 14.84 3.20
CA SER A 61 6.46 15.92 3.03
C SER A 61 7.14 15.87 1.67
N ALA A 62 8.44 15.54 1.60
CA ALA A 62 9.15 15.37 0.33
C ALA A 62 9.29 13.89 -0.07
N ASN A 63 8.68 12.96 0.66
CA ASN A 63 8.77 11.54 0.36
C ASN A 63 7.51 11.06 -0.36
N GLU A 64 7.70 10.51 -1.55
CA GLU A 64 6.67 9.77 -2.28
C GLU A 64 6.90 8.28 -2.04
N ILE A 65 5.86 7.58 -1.61
CA ILE A 65 5.93 6.18 -1.19
C ILE A 65 4.80 5.43 -1.88
N SER A 66 5.11 4.26 -2.44
CA SER A 66 4.11 3.31 -2.90
C SER A 66 4.36 1.92 -2.32
N LEU A 67 3.26 1.20 -2.09
CA LEU A 67 3.23 -0.21 -1.76
C LEU A 67 2.24 -0.88 -2.71
N GLU A 68 2.78 -1.56 -3.72
CA GLU A 68 1.98 -2.42 -4.59
C GLU A 68 1.73 -3.75 -3.88
N VAL A 69 0.48 -4.18 -3.79
CA VAL A 69 0.04 -5.38 -3.09
C VAL A 69 -0.57 -6.36 -4.08
N ASP A 70 0.05 -7.53 -4.18
CA ASP A 70 -0.56 -8.68 -4.82
C ASP A 70 -1.49 -9.38 -3.82
N LEU A 71 -2.79 -9.35 -4.11
CA LEU A 71 -3.83 -9.90 -3.23
C LEU A 71 -3.85 -11.44 -3.18
N VAL A 72 -3.27 -12.11 -4.19
CA VAL A 72 -3.24 -13.57 -4.28
C VAL A 72 -2.02 -14.11 -3.53
N THR A 73 -0.84 -13.58 -3.81
CA THR A 73 0.41 -14.03 -3.19
C THR A 73 0.69 -13.35 -1.85
N ARG A 74 -0.07 -12.29 -1.53
CA ARG A 74 0.08 -11.48 -0.31
C ARG A 74 1.50 -10.94 -0.16
N GLN A 75 2.13 -10.66 -1.29
CA GLN A 75 3.42 -10.00 -1.34
C GLN A 75 3.21 -8.52 -1.59
N GLY A 76 4.11 -7.71 -1.03
CA GLY A 76 4.18 -6.28 -1.24
C GLY A 76 5.47 -5.88 -1.96
N ALA A 77 5.38 -4.90 -2.85
CA ALA A 77 6.53 -4.20 -3.39
C ALA A 77 6.49 -2.74 -2.91
N TRP A 78 7.37 -2.42 -1.96
CA TRP A 78 7.56 -1.08 -1.45
C TRP A 78 8.54 -0.31 -2.33
N HIS A 79 8.20 0.94 -2.64
CA HIS A 79 9.06 1.93 -3.26
C HIS A 79 8.96 3.25 -2.51
N GLN A 80 10.07 3.95 -2.39
CA GLN A 80 10.16 5.27 -1.78
C GLN A 80 11.12 6.14 -2.57
N LEU A 81 10.78 7.42 -2.72
CA LEU A 81 11.63 8.45 -3.28
C LEU A 81 11.57 9.71 -2.41
N ASP A 82 12.72 10.16 -1.93
CA ASP A 82 12.87 11.48 -1.32
C ASP A 82 13.16 12.52 -2.41
N MET A 83 12.21 13.41 -2.66
CA MET A 83 12.25 14.42 -3.70
C MET A 83 13.27 15.54 -3.45
N ASN A 84 13.76 15.71 -2.23
CA ASN A 84 14.76 16.73 -1.90
C ASN A 84 16.18 16.23 -2.18
N THR A 85 16.44 14.97 -1.84
CA THR A 85 17.76 14.35 -1.91
C THR A 85 17.93 13.42 -3.12
N ASN A 86 16.83 13.09 -3.78
CA ASN A 86 16.74 12.08 -4.83
C ASN A 86 17.21 10.69 -4.37
N ALA A 87 17.15 10.43 -3.06
CA ALA A 87 17.42 9.11 -2.49
C ALA A 87 16.19 8.22 -2.68
N ASP A 88 16.41 7.02 -3.21
CA ASP A 88 15.37 6.03 -3.42
C ASP A 88 15.59 4.78 -2.56
N GLY A 89 14.50 4.03 -2.35
CA GLY A 89 14.52 2.76 -1.66
C GLY A 89 13.46 1.83 -2.23
N ALA A 90 13.78 0.54 -2.28
CA ALA A 90 12.83 -0.49 -2.69
C ALA A 90 12.97 -1.73 -1.80
N ARG A 91 11.84 -2.39 -1.51
CA ARG A 91 11.83 -3.60 -0.70
C ARG A 91 10.66 -4.51 -1.07
N LYS A 92 10.93 -5.81 -1.17
CA LYS A 92 9.88 -6.84 -1.21
C LYS A 92 9.46 -7.22 0.20
N LEU A 93 8.17 -7.39 0.40
CA LEU A 93 7.55 -7.65 1.70
C LEU A 93 6.68 -8.89 1.62
N ASN A 94 6.75 -9.73 2.64
CA ASN A 94 5.78 -10.78 2.90
C ASN A 94 4.69 -10.22 3.83
N LEU A 95 3.51 -9.92 3.30
CA LEU A 95 2.45 -9.26 4.06
C LEU A 95 1.67 -10.21 4.97
N ASP A 96 1.99 -11.52 4.94
CA ASP A 96 1.58 -12.48 5.98
C ASP A 96 2.53 -12.49 7.19
N ASP A 97 3.71 -11.83 7.14
CA ASP A 97 4.65 -11.74 8.25
C ASP A 97 4.54 -10.37 8.97
N VAL A 98 4.22 -10.42 10.26
CA VAL A 98 4.15 -9.24 11.14
C VAL A 98 5.45 -8.44 11.18
N LYS A 99 6.61 -9.06 10.92
CA LYS A 99 7.90 -8.37 10.89
C LYS A 99 7.98 -7.35 9.76
N ASP A 100 7.43 -7.67 8.59
CA ASP A 100 7.45 -6.75 7.45
C ASP A 100 6.46 -5.61 7.64
N TRP A 101 5.31 -5.86 8.28
CA TRP A 101 4.43 -4.78 8.73
C TRP A 101 5.07 -3.86 9.77
N THR A 102 5.79 -4.44 10.74
CA THR A 102 6.53 -3.66 11.75
C THR A 102 7.55 -2.75 11.07
N TRP A 103 8.21 -3.23 10.01
CA TRP A 103 9.11 -2.42 9.21
C TRP A 103 8.40 -1.29 8.46
N VAL A 104 7.28 -1.57 7.77
CA VAL A 104 6.48 -0.54 7.08
C VAL A 104 6.07 0.58 8.04
N VAL A 105 5.53 0.22 9.21
CA VAL A 105 5.11 1.18 10.24
C VAL A 105 6.30 2.01 10.73
N ALA A 106 7.47 1.39 10.92
CA ALA A 106 8.67 2.09 11.35
C ALA A 106 9.17 3.10 10.31
N GLU A 107 9.16 2.76 9.01
CA GLU A 107 9.57 3.68 7.95
C GLU A 107 8.60 4.86 7.83
N ILE A 108 7.28 4.61 7.81
CA ILE A 108 6.29 5.70 7.77
C ILE A 108 6.46 6.61 8.99
N ARG A 109 6.59 6.05 10.19
CA ARG A 109 6.78 6.83 11.43
C ARG A 109 8.05 7.69 11.36
N LYS A 110 9.17 7.12 10.91
CA LYS A 110 10.43 7.85 10.75
C LYS A 110 10.28 9.05 9.81
N ILE A 111 9.55 8.89 8.70
CA ILE A 111 9.32 9.98 7.73
C ILE A 111 8.43 11.06 8.33
N VAL A 112 7.34 10.67 9.01
CA VAL A 112 6.43 11.61 9.68
C VAL A 112 7.14 12.38 10.79
N GLU A 113 7.91 11.71 11.64
CA GLU A 113 8.66 12.36 12.73
C GLU A 113 9.80 13.23 12.21
N GLY A 114 10.50 12.78 11.16
CA GLY A 114 11.56 13.55 10.50
C GLY A 114 11.05 14.79 9.74
N ALA A 115 9.75 14.85 9.43
CA ALA A 115 9.11 16.02 8.83
C ALA A 115 8.69 17.10 9.84
N MET A 116 8.64 16.77 11.13
CA MET A 116 8.19 17.67 12.20
C MET A 116 9.32 18.51 12.82
N VAL A 117 10.55 18.38 12.31
CA VAL A 117 11.78 19.05 12.77
C VAL A 117 12.29 20.12 11.82
#